data_AF-A0A353Z555-F1
#
_entry.id   AF-A0A353Z555-F1
#
_cell.length_a   1.000
_cell.length_b   1.000
_cell.length_c   1.000
_cell.angle_alpha   90.00
_cell.angle_beta   90.00
_cell.angle_gamma   90.00
#
_symmetry.space_group_name_H-M   'P 1'
#
loop_
_entity.id
_entity.type
_entity.pdbx_description
1 polymer ?
#
loop_
_entity_poly.entity_id
_entity_poly.type
_entity_poly.pdbx_seq_one_letter_code
_entity_poly.pdbx_strand_id
1 'polypeptide(L)'
;MTAISQVYETVLYATDLAAATAFYAGILGLTPLPGMGNRGLVFRVTDHAVLLVFDPARTAPPDQAVPSHGANGEGHIAFSVSDLEAWRTCFARHGLPIEREIDWPLGGRSLYVRDPARNSVELVVGRVWNLPELAAEPTAARSSEPLLAPTAVPPAVQPNPRTSADPLDLLLGHNAWGTQELLQICRRLTAEQWHHPFAIGPGSLHNTLTHMVGAMRYWTDRLLGPPHPVRPFLDHTTQRSVDEVTRLHEDAVADLATAVAVARTRGLDTEVPLTLGGVDYRFTCGAIVVHVTTHGMHHRAQCLNMLRHLNLPTLSDRLPEIDVLEWQHISRQSPPAAGSTP
;
A
#
# COMPACT_ATOMS: atom_id res chain seq x y z
N MET A 1 28.10 5.04 -2.51
CA MET A 1 27.55 4.88 -1.16
C MET A 1 26.16 4.30 -1.29
N THR A 2 25.85 3.24 -0.55
CA THR A 2 24.49 2.68 -0.49
C THR A 2 23.64 3.53 0.45
N ALA A 3 22.36 3.72 0.14
CA ALA A 3 21.45 4.50 0.97
C ALA A 3 20.84 3.65 2.08
N ILE A 4 20.65 4.26 3.26
CA ILE A 4 19.82 3.69 4.33
C ILE A 4 18.37 3.79 3.87
N SER A 5 17.64 2.68 3.84
CA SER A 5 16.28 2.62 3.30
C SER A 5 15.21 3.01 4.33
N GLN A 6 15.33 2.55 5.57
CA GLN A 6 14.34 2.74 6.63
C GLN A 6 14.92 2.43 8.01
N VAL A 7 14.19 2.81 9.05
CA VAL A 7 14.40 2.27 10.41
C VAL A 7 13.84 0.85 10.44
N TYR A 8 14.67 -0.12 10.80
CA TYR A 8 14.27 -1.52 10.88
C TYR A 8 13.71 -1.89 12.27
N GLU A 9 14.39 -1.41 13.32
CA GLU A 9 14.00 -1.64 14.71
C GLU A 9 14.15 -0.37 15.54
N THR A 10 13.29 -0.21 16.53
CA THR A 10 13.38 0.84 17.56
C THR A 10 13.56 0.18 18.92
N VAL A 11 14.47 0.73 19.74
CA VAL A 11 14.82 0.15 21.04
C VAL A 11 14.40 1.08 22.18
N LEU A 12 13.67 0.53 23.14
CA LEU A 12 13.45 1.09 24.47
C LEU A 12 14.06 0.19 25.54
N TYR A 13 14.17 0.69 26.76
CA TYR A 13 14.71 -0.04 27.89
C TYR A 13 13.72 -0.08 29.05
N ALA A 14 13.60 -1.25 29.67
CA ALA A 14 12.77 -1.46 30.86
C ALA A 14 13.38 -2.56 31.72
N THR A 15 13.51 -2.32 33.02
CA THR A 15 13.98 -3.33 33.98
C THR A 15 12.92 -4.36 34.33
N ASP A 16 11.63 -3.99 34.20
CA ASP A 16 10.50 -4.91 34.41
C ASP A 16 9.86 -5.28 33.06
N LEU A 17 10.34 -6.39 32.49
CA LEU A 17 9.83 -6.92 31.22
C LEU A 17 8.40 -7.46 31.33
N ALA A 18 7.94 -7.86 32.52
CA ALA A 18 6.57 -8.33 32.70
C ALA A 18 5.59 -7.14 32.64
N ALA A 19 5.91 -6.04 33.33
CA ALA A 19 5.15 -4.80 33.25
C ALA A 19 5.16 -4.23 31.83
N ALA A 20 6.32 -4.21 31.16
CA ALA A 20 6.41 -3.79 29.76
C ALA A 20 5.53 -4.66 28.84
N THR A 21 5.51 -5.97 29.02
CA THR A 21 4.63 -6.89 28.26
C THR A 21 3.16 -6.56 28.50
N ALA A 22 2.74 -6.37 29.74
CA ALA A 22 1.37 -6.00 30.08
C ALA A 22 0.94 -4.69 29.41
N PHE A 23 1.85 -3.72 29.31
CA PHE A 23 1.60 -2.45 28.64
C PHE A 23 1.55 -2.59 27.10
N TYR A 24 2.64 -3.05 26.47
CA TYR A 24 2.77 -3.04 25.01
C TYR A 24 1.88 -4.09 24.33
N ALA A 25 1.77 -5.31 24.86
CA ALA A 25 0.87 -6.31 24.31
C ALA A 25 -0.55 -6.20 24.87
N GLY A 26 -0.70 -5.95 26.17
CA GLY A 26 -2.01 -5.95 26.83
C GLY A 26 -2.84 -4.69 26.56
N ILE A 27 -2.20 -3.50 26.59
CA ILE A 27 -2.90 -2.22 26.44
C ILE A 27 -2.79 -1.69 25.01
N LEU A 28 -1.58 -1.67 24.45
CA LEU A 28 -1.36 -1.20 23.08
C LEU A 28 -1.67 -2.25 22.00
N GLY A 29 -1.87 -3.51 22.39
CA GLY A 29 -2.27 -4.57 21.46
C GLY A 29 -1.17 -5.02 20.48
N LEU A 30 0.11 -4.68 20.74
CA LEU A 30 1.21 -5.09 19.88
C LEU A 30 1.44 -6.60 19.96
N THR A 31 1.78 -7.22 18.82
CA THR A 31 1.97 -8.68 18.78
C THR A 31 3.37 -9.05 19.28
N PRO A 32 3.53 -9.79 20.39
CA PRO A 32 4.83 -10.27 20.83
C PRO A 32 5.37 -11.33 19.86
N LEU A 33 6.68 -11.27 19.59
CA LEU A 33 7.40 -12.30 18.85
C LEU A 33 8.31 -13.11 19.81
N PRO A 34 8.59 -14.39 19.52
CA PRO A 34 9.54 -15.17 20.30
C PRO A 34 10.99 -14.74 20.00
N GLY A 35 11.94 -15.12 20.87
CA GLY A 35 13.36 -15.14 20.52
C GLY A 35 14.32 -14.33 21.40
N MET A 36 13.83 -13.60 22.41
CA MET A 36 14.70 -12.77 23.27
C MET A 36 14.95 -13.30 24.68
N GLY A 37 14.29 -14.39 25.07
CA GLY A 37 14.49 -15.03 26.37
C GLY A 37 14.27 -14.03 27.52
N ASN A 38 15.20 -13.99 28.47
CA ASN A 38 15.15 -13.03 29.58
C ASN A 38 15.86 -11.70 29.28
N ARG A 39 16.44 -11.51 28.08
CA ARG A 39 17.22 -10.30 27.75
C ARG A 39 16.34 -9.12 27.35
N GLY A 40 15.15 -9.39 26.81
CA GLY A 40 14.24 -8.36 26.34
C GLY A 40 12.99 -8.95 25.70
N LEU A 41 12.24 -8.08 25.06
CA LEU A 41 10.98 -8.34 24.38
C LEU A 41 11.07 -7.81 22.97
N VAL A 42 10.38 -8.47 22.04
CA VAL A 42 10.20 -8.00 20.67
C VAL A 42 8.70 -7.96 20.36
N PHE A 43 8.26 -6.83 19.85
CA PHE A 43 6.89 -6.60 19.43
C PHE A 43 6.87 -6.21 17.95
N ARG A 44 6.04 -6.90 17.17
CA ARG A 44 5.74 -6.50 15.80
C ARG A 44 4.82 -5.29 15.82
N VAL A 45 5.24 -4.21 15.16
CA VAL A 45 4.45 -2.98 14.98
C VAL A 45 3.79 -3.00 13.60
N THR A 46 4.57 -3.31 12.56
CA THR A 46 4.12 -3.58 11.19
C THR A 46 4.92 -4.75 10.62
N ASP A 47 4.68 -5.15 9.37
CA ASP A 47 5.47 -6.19 8.71
C ASP A 47 6.93 -5.77 8.39
N HIS A 48 7.27 -4.50 8.61
CA HIS A 48 8.60 -3.94 8.31
C HIS A 48 9.28 -3.27 9.51
N ALA A 49 8.62 -3.19 10.66
CA ALA A 49 9.14 -2.53 11.85
C ALA A 49 8.81 -3.29 13.14
N VAL A 50 9.82 -3.40 14.00
CA VAL A 50 9.68 -3.98 15.35
C VAL A 50 10.07 -2.98 16.43
N LEU A 51 9.39 -3.08 17.57
CA LEU A 51 9.82 -2.47 18.83
C LEU A 51 10.52 -3.52 19.67
N LEU A 52 11.72 -3.20 20.13
CA LEU A 52 12.47 -3.99 21.10
C LEU A 52 12.46 -3.28 22.46
N VAL A 53 12.20 -4.03 23.52
CA VAL A 53 12.31 -3.53 24.90
C VAL A 53 13.31 -4.40 25.65
N PHE A 54 14.50 -3.87 25.91
CA PHE A 54 15.58 -4.63 26.56
C PHE A 54 15.68 -4.33 28.06
N ASP A 55 16.12 -5.34 28.81
CA ASP A 55 16.62 -5.15 30.17
C ASP A 55 18.06 -4.61 30.08
N PRO A 56 18.29 -3.34 30.45
CA PRO A 56 19.60 -2.70 30.27
C PRO A 56 20.71 -3.43 31.03
N ALA A 57 20.41 -4.05 32.17
CA ALA A 57 21.41 -4.78 32.96
C ALA A 57 21.89 -6.06 32.25
N ARG A 58 21.08 -6.61 31.34
CA ARG A 58 21.39 -7.85 30.61
C ARG A 58 22.08 -7.60 29.29
N THR A 59 21.88 -6.43 28.69
CA THR A 59 22.47 -6.07 27.40
C THR A 59 23.73 -5.20 27.53
N ALA A 60 23.93 -4.55 28.68
CA ALA A 60 25.10 -3.72 28.94
C ALA A 60 26.45 -4.47 28.99
N PRO A 61 26.53 -5.73 29.46
CA PRO A 61 27.81 -6.46 29.46
C PRO A 61 28.40 -6.61 28.04
N PRO A 62 29.73 -6.45 27.88
CA PRO A 62 30.42 -6.62 26.60
C PRO A 62 30.48 -8.10 26.16
N ASP A 63 31.04 -8.34 24.96
CA ASP A 63 31.32 -9.67 24.41
C ASP A 63 30.09 -10.57 24.19
N GLN A 64 28.94 -9.95 23.91
CA GLN A 64 27.73 -10.63 23.45
C GLN A 64 27.71 -10.75 21.92
N ALA A 65 26.77 -11.55 21.39
CA ALA A 65 26.61 -11.75 19.94
C ALA A 65 26.32 -10.45 19.16
N VAL A 66 25.76 -9.45 19.84
CA VAL A 66 25.59 -8.07 19.35
C VAL A 66 26.37 -7.12 20.26
N PRO A 67 26.85 -5.96 19.76
CA PRO A 67 27.55 -4.98 20.57
C PRO A 67 26.76 -4.58 21.82
N SER A 68 27.46 -4.29 22.92
CA SER A 68 26.85 -3.89 24.19
C SER A 68 25.99 -2.64 24.04
N HIS A 69 24.79 -2.66 24.62
CA HIS A 69 23.87 -1.54 24.69
C HIS A 69 23.03 -1.62 25.97
N GLY A 70 22.44 -0.54 26.45
CA GLY A 70 21.80 -0.55 27.78
C GLY A 70 21.62 0.86 28.32
N ALA A 71 20.85 1.68 27.62
CA ALA A 71 20.65 3.06 28.04
C ALA A 71 19.86 3.12 29.35
N ASN A 72 20.19 4.11 30.19
CA ASN A 72 19.44 4.44 31.40
C ASN A 72 18.69 5.75 31.20
N GLY A 73 17.50 5.85 31.78
CA GLY A 73 16.64 7.03 31.67
C GLY A 73 15.41 6.78 30.79
N GLU A 74 14.59 7.82 30.64
CA GLU A 74 13.35 7.78 29.88
C GLU A 74 13.65 7.89 28.38
N GLY A 75 13.17 6.92 27.59
CA GLY A 75 13.19 6.96 26.12
C GLY A 75 11.92 7.57 25.52
N HIS A 76 11.87 7.65 24.19
CA HIS A 76 10.70 8.14 23.43
C HIS A 76 10.42 7.22 22.25
N ILE A 77 9.16 6.87 22.06
CA ILE A 77 8.66 6.28 20.81
C ILE A 77 7.36 6.95 20.37
N ALA A 78 7.16 7.06 19.06
CA ALA A 78 5.93 7.55 18.47
C ALA A 78 5.32 6.49 17.53
N PHE A 79 4.03 6.26 17.66
CA PHE A 79 3.24 5.37 16.80
C PHE A 79 2.20 6.17 16.02
N SER A 80 2.07 5.88 14.73
CA SER A 80 0.94 6.39 13.94
C SER A 80 -0.32 5.58 14.24
N VAL A 81 -1.43 6.27 14.48
CA VAL A 81 -2.74 5.68 14.74
C VAL A 81 -3.82 6.40 13.93
N SER A 82 -4.93 5.72 13.67
CA SER A 82 -6.05 6.28 12.89
C SER A 82 -6.99 7.14 13.73
N ASP A 83 -7.09 6.90 15.04
CA ASP A 83 -8.10 7.52 15.89
C ASP A 83 -7.60 7.75 17.33
N LEU A 84 -7.27 9.00 17.67
CA LEU A 84 -6.85 9.35 19.04
C LEU A 84 -7.98 9.29 20.07
N GLU A 85 -9.24 9.47 19.69
CA GLU A 85 -10.37 9.43 20.63
C GLU A 85 -10.62 8.00 21.14
N ALA A 86 -10.48 7.01 20.25
CA ALA A 86 -10.50 5.60 20.63
C ALA A 86 -9.40 5.28 21.66
N TRP A 87 -8.20 5.84 21.47
CA TRP A 87 -7.08 5.67 22.39
C TRP A 87 -7.28 6.38 23.73
N ARG A 88 -7.86 7.59 23.76
CA ARG A 88 -8.27 8.25 25.02
C ARG A 88 -9.17 7.36 25.86
N THR A 89 -10.18 6.78 25.21
CA THR A 89 -11.11 5.86 25.85
C THR A 89 -10.41 4.60 26.35
N CYS A 90 -9.49 4.05 25.54
CA CYS A 90 -8.71 2.87 25.92
C CYS A 90 -7.83 3.14 27.16
N PHE A 91 -7.12 4.27 27.21
CA PHE A 91 -6.26 4.64 28.32
C PHE A 91 -7.04 4.93 29.60
N ALA A 92 -8.15 5.67 29.50
CA ALA A 92 -9.03 5.93 30.66
C ALA A 92 -9.53 4.62 31.28
N ARG A 93 -9.95 3.64 30.45
CA ARG A 93 -10.40 2.32 30.92
C ARG A 93 -9.32 1.54 31.66
N HIS A 94 -8.05 1.71 31.31
CA HIS A 94 -6.92 1.06 31.96
C HIS A 94 -6.30 1.91 33.08
N GLY A 95 -6.90 3.06 33.42
CA GLY A 95 -6.37 3.97 34.45
C GLY A 95 -5.03 4.61 34.08
N LEU A 96 -4.70 4.68 32.78
CA LEU A 96 -3.47 5.31 32.31
C LEU A 96 -3.71 6.82 32.09
N PRO A 97 -3.01 7.71 32.83
CA PRO A 97 -3.15 9.13 32.65
C PRO A 97 -2.49 9.59 31.34
N ILE A 98 -3.20 10.44 30.61
CA ILE A 98 -2.63 11.19 29.48
C ILE A 98 -1.74 12.29 30.05
N GLU A 99 -0.46 12.27 29.69
CA GLU A 99 0.52 13.25 30.16
C GLU A 99 0.43 14.57 29.40
N ARG A 100 0.20 14.48 28.08
CA ARG A 100 0.15 15.66 27.20
C ARG A 100 -0.67 15.37 25.95
N GLU A 101 -1.32 16.40 25.44
CA GLU A 101 -1.86 16.46 24.09
C GLU A 101 -1.28 17.67 23.37
N ILE A 102 -0.98 17.52 22.08
CA ILE A 102 -0.41 18.58 21.24
C ILE A 102 -1.10 18.59 19.89
N ASP A 103 -1.61 19.75 19.47
CA ASP A 103 -2.00 20.01 18.09
C ASP A 103 -0.82 20.66 17.36
N TRP A 104 -0.44 20.10 16.22
CA TRP A 104 0.75 20.52 15.47
C TRP A 104 0.40 21.46 14.31
N PRO A 105 1.32 22.36 13.90
CA PRO A 105 1.05 23.32 12.83
C PRO A 105 0.67 22.72 11.47
N LEU A 106 1.08 21.48 11.21
CA LEU A 106 0.82 20.77 9.96
C LEU A 106 -0.50 19.94 9.99
N GLY A 107 -1.33 20.14 11.01
CA GLY A 107 -2.65 19.51 11.13
C GLY A 107 -2.66 18.13 11.79
N GLY A 108 -1.49 17.59 12.15
CA GLY A 108 -1.38 16.40 13.00
C GLY A 108 -1.67 16.68 14.46
N ARG A 109 -2.00 15.64 15.21
CA ARG A 109 -2.26 15.69 16.66
C ARG A 109 -1.52 14.55 17.34
N SER A 110 -1.02 14.80 18.54
CA SER A 110 -0.32 13.81 19.36
C SER A 110 -0.94 13.69 20.74
N LEU A 111 -0.91 12.47 21.28
CA LEU A 111 -1.28 12.13 22.65
C LEU A 111 -0.14 11.34 23.30
N TYR A 112 0.29 11.76 24.48
CA TYR A 112 1.42 11.19 25.21
C TYR A 112 0.98 10.47 26.49
N VAL A 113 1.51 9.28 26.72
CA VAL A 113 1.40 8.54 27.98
C VAL A 113 2.77 8.03 28.42
N ARG A 114 2.88 7.60 29.68
CA ARG A 114 4.09 6.93 30.19
C ARG A 114 3.90 5.43 30.22
N ASP A 115 4.88 4.71 29.70
CA ASP A 115 4.98 3.27 29.93
C ASP A 115 5.47 2.98 31.38
N PRO A 116 5.49 1.72 31.82
CA PRO A 116 5.92 1.36 33.17
C PRO A 116 7.38 1.71 33.51
N ALA A 117 8.24 1.83 32.50
CA ALA A 117 9.62 2.26 32.65
C ALA A 117 9.78 3.79 32.50
N ARG A 118 8.66 4.52 32.43
CA ARG A 118 8.56 5.98 32.24
C ARG A 118 9.02 6.46 30.87
N ASN A 119 9.15 5.58 29.87
CA ASN A 119 9.35 6.02 28.49
C ASN A 119 8.13 6.83 28.03
N SER A 120 8.38 7.89 27.26
CA SER A 120 7.36 8.69 26.61
C SER A 120 6.83 7.94 25.40
N VAL A 121 5.56 7.55 25.44
CA VAL A 121 4.88 6.87 24.34
C VAL A 121 3.88 7.84 23.72
N GLU A 122 4.15 8.20 22.47
CA GLU A 122 3.36 9.12 21.68
C GLU A 122 2.49 8.36 20.68
N LEU A 123 1.20 8.71 20.61
CA LEU A 123 0.31 8.30 19.54
C LEU A 123 0.00 9.51 18.65
N VAL A 124 0.16 9.35 17.35
CA VAL A 124 0.08 10.43 16.36
C VAL A 124 -0.99 10.13 15.32
N VAL A 125 -1.83 11.11 15.03
CA VAL A 125 -2.70 11.11 13.83
C VAL A 125 -2.35 12.29 12.95
N GLY A 126 -2.47 12.13 11.63
CA GLY A 126 -2.20 13.18 10.65
C GLY A 126 -0.70 13.50 10.51
N ARG A 127 -0.38 14.74 10.13
CA ARG A 127 0.97 15.16 9.74
C ARG A 127 1.62 16.04 10.81
N VAL A 128 2.70 15.54 11.42
CA VAL A 128 3.53 16.30 12.39
C VAL A 128 4.82 16.78 11.75
N TRP A 129 5.39 15.98 10.84
CA TRP A 129 6.57 16.32 10.04
C TRP A 129 6.19 16.45 8.57
N ASN A 130 6.92 17.27 7.82
CA ASN A 130 6.69 17.43 6.38
C ASN A 130 7.27 16.25 5.57
N LEU A 131 6.72 15.06 5.81
CA LEU A 131 7.06 13.81 5.13
C LEU A 131 5.90 13.38 4.20
N PRO A 132 6.17 12.61 3.12
CA PRO A 132 5.13 11.96 2.34
C PRO A 132 4.26 11.05 3.21
N GLU A 133 2.98 10.92 2.88
CA GLU A 133 2.02 10.15 3.68
C GLU A 133 2.30 8.63 3.59
N LEU A 134 2.33 7.96 4.74
CA LEU A 134 2.43 6.50 4.81
C LEU A 134 1.05 5.89 4.55
N ALA A 135 0.95 4.96 3.60
CA ALA A 135 -0.30 4.25 3.31
C ALA A 135 -0.73 3.44 4.54
N ALA A 136 -1.96 3.64 5.03
CA ALA A 136 -2.49 2.98 6.22
C ALA A 136 -2.99 1.55 5.93
N GLU A 137 -2.74 0.60 6.84
CA GLU A 137 -3.30 -0.75 6.79
C GLU A 137 -4.60 -0.88 7.63
N PRO A 138 -5.64 -1.61 7.17
CA PRO A 138 -6.87 -1.80 7.94
C PRO A 138 -6.82 -3.05 8.84
N THR A 139 -7.25 -2.90 10.10
CA THR A 139 -7.45 -3.98 11.08
C THR A 139 -8.82 -4.65 10.93
N ALA A 140 -8.84 -5.99 10.81
CA ALA A 140 -10.04 -6.77 10.52
C ALA A 140 -10.64 -7.47 11.77
N ALA A 141 -11.96 -7.34 11.97
CA ALA A 141 -12.76 -8.17 12.87
C ALA A 141 -13.39 -9.34 12.08
N ARG A 142 -13.42 -10.54 12.69
CA ARG A 142 -13.73 -11.83 12.04
C ARG A 142 -15.19 -12.24 12.19
N SER A 143 -15.78 -12.77 11.12
CA SER A 143 -16.82 -13.80 11.16
C SER A 143 -16.81 -14.62 9.86
N SER A 144 -16.91 -15.95 9.97
CA SER A 144 -16.66 -16.91 8.89
C SER A 144 -17.85 -17.82 8.63
N GLU A 145 -18.36 -17.85 7.40
CA GLU A 145 -19.07 -19.00 6.81
C GLU A 145 -18.79 -19.08 5.29
N PRO A 146 -18.77 -20.28 4.66
CA PRO A 146 -18.37 -20.44 3.26
C PRO A 146 -19.59 -20.49 2.31
N LEU A 147 -19.49 -19.84 1.14
CA LEU A 147 -20.48 -19.93 0.08
C LEU A 147 -19.95 -20.66 -1.18
N LEU A 148 -20.84 -21.46 -1.77
CA LEU A 148 -20.66 -22.35 -2.92
C LEU A 148 -20.39 -21.61 -4.25
N ALA A 149 -19.74 -22.30 -5.19
CA ALA A 149 -19.31 -21.79 -6.49
C ALA A 149 -20.47 -21.54 -7.49
N PRO A 150 -20.42 -20.49 -8.35
CA PRO A 150 -21.43 -20.25 -9.37
C PRO A 150 -21.03 -20.74 -10.78
N THR A 151 -22.06 -21.11 -11.54
CA THR A 151 -22.06 -21.50 -12.95
C THR A 151 -21.98 -20.32 -13.93
N ALA A 152 -21.73 -20.63 -15.21
CA ALA A 152 -21.28 -19.75 -16.29
C ALA A 152 -22.16 -18.52 -16.61
N VAL A 153 -21.50 -17.41 -16.97
CA VAL A 153 -22.07 -16.07 -17.26
C VAL A 153 -21.93 -15.74 -18.77
N PRO A 154 -22.95 -15.15 -19.43
CA PRO A 154 -22.89 -14.69 -20.84
C PRO A 154 -22.01 -13.44 -21.02
N PRO A 155 -21.57 -13.11 -22.26
CA PRO A 155 -20.58 -12.05 -22.49
C PRO A 155 -21.12 -10.67 -22.10
N ALA A 156 -20.35 -9.95 -21.28
CA ALA A 156 -20.69 -8.63 -20.77
C ALA A 156 -20.53 -7.54 -21.84
N VAL A 157 -21.55 -6.69 -22.00
CA VAL A 157 -21.44 -5.41 -22.71
C VAL A 157 -20.69 -4.43 -21.79
N GLN A 158 -19.59 -3.86 -22.29
CA GLN A 158 -18.83 -2.84 -21.57
C GLN A 158 -19.71 -1.61 -21.29
N PRO A 159 -19.91 -1.17 -20.03
CA PRO A 159 -20.60 0.08 -19.76
C PRO A 159 -19.81 1.24 -20.37
N ASN A 160 -20.51 2.17 -21.05
CA ASN A 160 -19.87 3.33 -21.66
C ASN A 160 -19.31 4.26 -20.57
N PRO A 161 -17.97 4.40 -20.45
CA PRO A 161 -17.36 5.16 -19.37
C PRO A 161 -17.63 6.68 -19.46
N ARG A 162 -18.22 7.17 -20.56
CA ARG A 162 -18.59 8.58 -20.74
C ARG A 162 -19.84 9.01 -19.97
N THR A 163 -20.66 8.06 -19.52
CA THR A 163 -22.00 8.34 -18.94
C THR A 163 -22.25 7.64 -17.61
N SER A 164 -21.36 6.76 -17.15
CA SER A 164 -21.57 6.07 -15.87
C SER A 164 -21.35 7.02 -14.69
N ALA A 165 -22.24 6.93 -13.70
CA ALA A 165 -22.08 7.57 -12.39
C ALA A 165 -21.59 6.55 -11.34
N ASP A 166 -21.38 5.29 -11.73
CA ASP A 166 -20.86 4.25 -10.85
C ASP A 166 -19.37 4.51 -10.57
N PRO A 167 -18.95 4.71 -9.31
CA PRO A 167 -17.55 4.94 -8.96
C PRO A 167 -16.59 3.87 -9.46
N LEU A 168 -17.02 2.61 -9.54
CA LEU A 168 -16.17 1.52 -10.01
C LEU A 168 -15.91 1.60 -11.51
N ASP A 169 -16.92 1.97 -12.30
CA ASP A 169 -16.75 2.19 -13.74
C ASP A 169 -15.85 3.41 -14.00
N LEU A 170 -15.99 4.46 -13.17
CA LEU A 170 -15.13 5.64 -13.24
C LEU A 170 -13.67 5.28 -12.92
N LEU A 171 -13.42 4.49 -11.88
CA LEU A 171 -12.08 4.02 -11.51
C LEU A 171 -11.45 3.16 -12.62
N LEU A 172 -12.22 2.27 -13.24
CA LEU A 172 -11.74 1.42 -14.34
C LEU A 172 -11.41 2.23 -15.59
N GLY A 173 -12.30 3.15 -15.98
CA GLY A 173 -12.11 4.02 -17.12
C GLY A 173 -10.89 4.93 -16.95
N HIS A 174 -10.76 5.58 -15.79
CA HIS A 174 -9.58 6.38 -15.45
C HIS A 174 -8.30 5.54 -15.44
N ASN A 175 -8.34 4.33 -14.88
CA ASN A 175 -7.18 3.47 -14.82
C ASN A 175 -6.65 3.08 -16.20
N ALA A 176 -7.55 2.73 -17.12
CA ALA A 176 -7.19 2.43 -18.51
C ALA A 176 -6.64 3.67 -19.23
N TRP A 177 -7.36 4.79 -19.18
CA TRP A 177 -6.96 6.03 -19.84
C TRP A 177 -5.61 6.55 -19.32
N GLY A 178 -5.46 6.69 -18.00
CA GLY A 178 -4.27 7.32 -17.42
C GLY A 178 -3.00 6.50 -17.67
N THR A 179 -3.12 5.18 -17.78
CA THR A 179 -1.97 4.33 -18.13
C THR A 179 -1.64 4.44 -19.61
N GLN A 180 -2.67 4.53 -20.48
CA GLN A 180 -2.50 4.75 -21.92
C GLN A 180 -1.83 6.10 -22.21
N GLU A 181 -2.22 7.18 -21.53
CA GLU A 181 -1.58 8.50 -21.67
C GLU A 181 -0.07 8.43 -21.40
N LEU A 182 0.34 7.78 -20.30
CA LEU A 182 1.75 7.62 -19.98
C LEU A 182 2.49 6.78 -21.03
N LEU A 183 1.87 5.70 -21.52
CA LEU A 183 2.47 4.89 -22.58
C LEU A 183 2.67 5.71 -23.86
N GLN A 184 1.69 6.56 -24.23
CA GLN A 184 1.83 7.47 -25.38
C GLN A 184 2.97 8.49 -25.20
N ILE A 185 3.14 9.04 -24.00
CA ILE A 185 4.30 9.89 -23.70
C ILE A 185 5.61 9.09 -23.82
N CYS A 186 5.64 7.88 -23.27
CA CYS A 186 6.81 7.02 -23.27
C CYS A 186 7.22 6.56 -24.68
N ARG A 187 6.28 6.44 -25.64
CA ARG A 187 6.60 6.10 -27.05
C ARG A 187 7.55 7.09 -27.71
N ARG A 188 7.67 8.31 -27.17
CA ARG A 188 8.56 9.36 -27.67
C ARG A 188 9.99 9.26 -27.11
N LEU A 189 10.22 8.37 -26.15
CA LEU A 189 11.52 8.19 -25.50
C LEU A 189 12.44 7.29 -26.32
N THR A 190 13.74 7.51 -26.20
CA THR A 190 14.73 6.53 -26.66
C THR A 190 14.72 5.29 -25.77
N ALA A 191 15.27 4.17 -26.26
CA ALA A 191 15.42 2.96 -25.44
C ALA A 191 16.20 3.24 -24.14
N GLU A 192 17.25 4.06 -24.22
CA GLU A 192 18.06 4.45 -23.05
C GLU A 192 17.24 5.24 -22.02
N GLN A 193 16.38 6.17 -22.47
CA GLN A 193 15.50 6.94 -21.59
C GLN A 193 14.39 6.08 -20.97
N TRP A 194 13.82 5.16 -21.75
CA TRP A 194 12.80 4.22 -21.33
C TRP A 194 13.28 3.28 -20.20
N HIS A 195 14.55 2.87 -20.28
CA HIS A 195 15.19 2.00 -19.30
C HIS A 195 16.05 2.76 -18.27
N HIS A 196 16.00 4.10 -18.25
CA HIS A 196 16.82 4.90 -17.35
C HIS A 196 16.52 4.58 -15.88
N PRO A 197 17.56 4.39 -15.04
CA PRO A 197 17.38 4.05 -13.64
C PRO A 197 16.99 5.29 -12.79
N PHE A 198 16.00 5.12 -11.92
CA PHE A 198 15.59 6.12 -10.93
C PHE A 198 15.53 5.53 -9.53
N ALA A 199 15.81 6.35 -8.52
CA ALA A 199 15.71 5.95 -7.10
C ALA A 199 14.26 6.03 -6.57
N ILE A 200 13.28 5.50 -7.32
CA ILE A 200 11.87 5.47 -6.93
C ILE A 200 11.17 4.27 -7.56
N GLY A 201 10.25 3.67 -6.81
CA GLY A 201 9.40 2.57 -7.30
C GLY A 201 10.21 1.40 -7.87
N PRO A 202 9.70 0.73 -8.92
CA PRO A 202 10.40 -0.35 -9.64
C PRO A 202 11.68 0.06 -10.39
N GLY A 203 12.08 1.34 -10.31
CA GLY A 203 13.41 1.80 -10.71
C GLY A 203 13.57 2.25 -12.16
N SER A 204 12.56 2.15 -13.02
CA SER A 204 12.54 2.75 -14.36
C SER A 204 11.12 2.88 -14.90
N LEU A 205 10.91 3.65 -15.96
CA LEU A 205 9.61 3.73 -16.64
C LEU A 205 9.18 2.37 -17.19
N HIS A 206 10.12 1.65 -17.81
CA HIS A 206 9.92 0.27 -18.24
C HIS A 206 9.45 -0.66 -17.13
N ASN A 207 10.20 -0.70 -16.02
CA ASN A 207 9.91 -1.62 -14.94
C ASN A 207 8.57 -1.27 -14.29
N THR A 208 8.29 0.03 -14.13
CA THR A 208 7.07 0.51 -13.47
C THR A 208 5.82 0.19 -14.26
N LEU A 209 5.80 0.50 -15.57
CA LEU A 209 4.63 0.22 -16.42
C LEU A 209 4.47 -1.28 -16.68
N THR A 210 5.56 -2.04 -16.79
CA THR A 210 5.51 -3.51 -16.86
C THR A 210 4.94 -4.12 -15.58
N HIS A 211 5.37 -3.64 -14.40
CA HIS A 211 4.86 -4.07 -13.09
C HIS A 211 3.37 -3.76 -12.95
N MET A 212 2.92 -2.56 -13.34
CA MET A 212 1.50 -2.19 -13.34
C MET A 212 0.65 -3.16 -14.17
N VAL A 213 1.07 -3.46 -15.41
CA VAL A 213 0.36 -4.40 -16.30
C VAL A 213 0.41 -5.83 -15.74
N GLY A 214 1.53 -6.23 -15.14
CA GLY A 214 1.66 -7.51 -14.45
C GLY A 214 0.69 -7.65 -13.28
N ALA A 215 0.57 -6.62 -12.46
CA ALA A 215 -0.38 -6.57 -11.34
C ALA A 215 -1.83 -6.62 -11.82
N MET A 216 -2.18 -5.88 -12.88
CA MET A 216 -3.51 -5.96 -13.50
C MET A 216 -3.84 -7.40 -13.89
N ARG A 217 -2.97 -8.06 -14.66
CA ARG A 217 -3.20 -9.44 -15.12
C ARG A 217 -3.32 -10.44 -13.97
N TYR A 218 -2.42 -10.34 -12.99
CA TYR A 218 -2.39 -11.23 -11.84
C TYR A 218 -3.70 -11.18 -11.03
N TRP A 219 -4.19 -9.98 -10.75
CA TRP A 219 -5.44 -9.80 -10.00
C TRP A 219 -6.68 -10.09 -10.82
N THR A 220 -6.66 -9.81 -12.13
CA THR A 220 -7.72 -10.21 -13.05
C THR A 220 -7.91 -11.72 -13.08
N ASP A 221 -6.82 -12.49 -13.17
CA ASP A 221 -6.92 -13.95 -13.19
C ASP A 221 -7.50 -14.51 -11.88
N ARG A 222 -7.22 -13.83 -10.76
CA ARG A 222 -7.75 -14.18 -9.43
C ARG A 222 -9.23 -13.84 -9.27
N LEU A 223 -9.66 -12.69 -9.80
CA LEU A 223 -11.07 -12.32 -9.86
C LEU A 223 -11.88 -13.33 -10.69
N LEU A 224 -11.31 -13.82 -11.79
CA LEU A 224 -11.92 -14.87 -12.60
C LEU A 224 -12.01 -16.20 -11.83
N GLY A 225 -10.97 -16.55 -11.08
CA GLY A 225 -10.95 -17.73 -10.19
C GLY A 225 -11.01 -19.07 -10.94
N PRO A 226 -10.95 -20.22 -10.24
CA PRO A 226 -10.91 -21.53 -10.88
C PRO A 226 -12.11 -21.78 -11.82
N PRO A 227 -11.92 -22.44 -12.96
CA PRO A 227 -10.69 -23.12 -13.42
C PRO A 227 -9.69 -22.19 -14.15
N HIS A 228 -9.90 -20.87 -14.18
CA HIS A 228 -9.01 -19.94 -14.86
C HIS A 228 -7.61 -19.96 -14.22
N PRO A 229 -6.55 -20.27 -14.98
CA PRO A 229 -5.20 -20.32 -14.42
C PRO A 229 -4.67 -18.92 -14.15
N VAL A 230 -3.91 -18.78 -13.05
CA VAL A 230 -3.18 -17.55 -12.75
C VAL A 230 -1.93 -17.52 -13.63
N ARG A 231 -1.85 -16.51 -14.51
CA ARG A 231 -0.68 -16.34 -15.40
C ARG A 231 0.56 -15.99 -14.56
N PRO A 232 1.77 -16.39 -15.00
CA PRO A 232 3.00 -15.93 -14.37
C PRO A 232 3.06 -14.40 -14.32
N PHE A 233 3.56 -13.86 -13.21
CA PHE A 233 3.77 -12.42 -13.09
C PHE A 233 4.75 -11.94 -14.16
N LEU A 234 4.48 -10.78 -14.75
CA LEU A 234 5.38 -10.20 -15.74
C LEU A 234 6.67 -9.75 -15.05
N ASP A 235 7.76 -10.45 -15.29
CA ASP A 235 9.06 -10.04 -14.80
C ASP A 235 9.52 -8.75 -15.50
N HIS A 236 10.32 -7.95 -14.81
CA HIS A 236 10.94 -6.74 -15.37
C HIS A 236 12.37 -7.00 -15.88
N THR A 237 12.86 -8.24 -15.82
CA THR A 237 14.19 -8.63 -16.32
C THR A 237 14.21 -8.71 -17.85
N THR A 238 13.09 -9.12 -18.43
CA THR A 238 12.84 -9.10 -19.87
C THR A 238 12.66 -7.66 -20.32
N GLN A 239 13.57 -7.17 -21.14
CA GLN A 239 13.48 -5.83 -21.74
C GLN A 239 12.38 -5.82 -22.80
N ARG A 240 11.37 -4.97 -22.61
CA ARG A 240 10.24 -4.80 -23.53
C ARG A 240 10.25 -3.38 -24.09
N SER A 241 9.89 -3.25 -25.36
CA SER A 241 9.57 -1.97 -25.96
C SER A 241 8.28 -1.38 -25.39
N VAL A 242 8.10 -0.07 -25.55
CA VAL A 242 6.85 0.62 -25.15
C VAL A 242 5.64 0.03 -25.88
N ASP A 243 5.80 -0.37 -27.14
CA ASP A 243 4.73 -0.96 -27.96
C ASP A 243 4.30 -2.34 -27.47
N GLU A 244 5.25 -3.15 -26.97
CA GLU A 244 4.93 -4.43 -26.33
C GLU A 244 4.16 -4.23 -25.02
N VAL A 245 4.60 -3.30 -24.17
CA VAL A 245 3.88 -2.99 -22.91
C VAL A 245 2.50 -2.39 -23.21
N THR A 246 2.37 -1.61 -24.28
CA THR A 246 1.08 -1.04 -24.72
C THR A 246 0.08 -2.12 -25.09
N ARG A 247 0.49 -3.09 -25.92
CA ARG A 247 -0.40 -4.22 -26.28
C ARG A 247 -0.79 -5.06 -25.06
N LEU A 248 0.19 -5.34 -24.18
CA LEU A 248 -0.09 -6.07 -22.94
C LEU A 248 -1.07 -5.31 -22.02
N HIS A 249 -0.99 -3.98 -21.99
CA HIS A 249 -1.92 -3.14 -21.26
C HIS A 249 -3.33 -3.18 -21.88
N GLU A 250 -3.45 -3.06 -23.19
CA GLU A 250 -4.74 -3.15 -23.91
C GLU A 250 -5.45 -4.48 -23.62
N ASP A 251 -4.71 -5.60 -23.72
CA ASP A 251 -5.21 -6.93 -23.36
C ASP A 251 -5.64 -6.98 -21.87
N ALA A 252 -4.81 -6.46 -20.97
CA ALA A 252 -5.10 -6.46 -19.54
C ALA A 252 -6.33 -5.62 -19.17
N VAL A 253 -6.58 -4.52 -19.88
CA VAL A 253 -7.80 -3.69 -19.71
C VAL A 253 -9.04 -4.48 -20.13
N ALA A 254 -9.01 -5.15 -21.28
CA ALA A 254 -10.12 -5.96 -21.77
C ALA A 254 -10.43 -7.14 -20.83
N ASP A 255 -9.39 -7.84 -20.38
CA ASP A 255 -9.52 -8.94 -19.42
C ASP A 255 -10.10 -8.45 -18.08
N LEU A 256 -9.58 -7.33 -17.55
CA LEU A 256 -10.02 -6.78 -16.27
C LEU A 256 -11.49 -6.39 -16.30
N ALA A 257 -11.93 -5.71 -17.36
CA ALA A 257 -13.33 -5.34 -17.49
C ALA A 257 -14.26 -6.57 -17.52
N THR A 258 -13.85 -7.63 -18.21
CA THR A 258 -14.56 -8.92 -18.21
C THR A 258 -14.61 -9.52 -16.80
N ALA A 259 -13.48 -9.55 -16.10
CA ALA A 259 -13.39 -10.09 -14.75
C ALA A 259 -14.22 -9.29 -13.74
N VAL A 260 -14.27 -7.95 -13.86
CA VAL A 260 -15.12 -7.11 -13.00
C VAL A 260 -16.60 -7.36 -13.26
N ALA A 261 -17.01 -7.53 -14.52
CA ALA A 261 -18.39 -7.89 -14.82
C ALA A 261 -18.78 -9.22 -14.15
N VAL A 262 -17.90 -10.22 -14.20
CA VAL A 262 -18.09 -11.50 -13.48
C VAL A 262 -18.08 -11.30 -11.96
N ALA A 263 -17.20 -10.46 -11.43
CA ALA A 263 -17.15 -10.17 -10.00
C ALA A 263 -18.44 -9.49 -9.51
N ARG A 264 -19.02 -8.59 -10.31
CA ARG A 264 -20.31 -7.96 -10.00
C ARG A 264 -21.44 -8.97 -9.95
N THR A 265 -21.48 -9.96 -10.86
CA THR A 265 -22.52 -11.00 -10.82
C THR A 265 -22.35 -11.97 -9.65
N ARG A 266 -21.10 -12.23 -9.22
CA ARG A 266 -20.79 -13.01 -8.02
C ARG A 266 -21.14 -12.27 -6.73
N GLY A 267 -21.05 -10.95 -6.73
CA GLY A 267 -21.13 -10.09 -5.56
C GLY A 267 -19.75 -9.56 -5.20
N LEU A 268 -19.63 -8.24 -5.05
CA LEU A 268 -18.35 -7.57 -4.77
C LEU A 268 -17.80 -7.88 -3.36
N ASP A 269 -18.63 -8.38 -2.47
CA ASP A 269 -18.29 -8.88 -1.14
C ASP A 269 -17.74 -10.32 -1.14
N THR A 270 -17.85 -11.04 -2.26
CA THR A 270 -17.33 -12.41 -2.39
C THR A 270 -15.83 -12.45 -2.13
N GLU A 271 -15.40 -13.32 -1.22
CA GLU A 271 -13.98 -13.52 -0.89
C GLU A 271 -13.25 -14.37 -1.94
N VAL A 272 -12.10 -13.87 -2.39
CA VAL A 272 -11.13 -14.58 -3.22
C VAL A 272 -9.96 -15.00 -2.32
N PRO A 273 -9.71 -16.31 -2.14
CA PRO A 273 -8.59 -16.79 -1.35
C PRO A 273 -7.27 -16.62 -2.11
N LEU A 274 -6.20 -16.29 -1.37
CA LEU A 274 -4.84 -16.16 -1.89
C LEU A 274 -3.84 -16.69 -0.86
N THR A 275 -3.07 -17.72 -1.20
CA THR A 275 -1.91 -18.13 -0.40
C THR A 275 -0.63 -17.48 -0.95
N LEU A 276 0.04 -16.65 -0.17
CA LEU A 276 1.31 -16.01 -0.53
C LEU A 276 2.36 -16.30 0.56
N GLY A 277 3.49 -16.88 0.17
CA GLY A 277 4.56 -17.24 1.12
C GLY A 277 4.12 -18.23 2.21
N GLY A 278 3.12 -19.06 1.93
CA GLY A 278 2.55 -20.00 2.91
C GLY A 278 1.53 -19.37 3.87
N VAL A 279 1.20 -18.09 3.71
CA VAL A 279 0.16 -17.39 4.48
C VAL A 279 -1.10 -17.26 3.64
N ASP A 280 -2.23 -17.65 4.22
CA ASP A 280 -3.54 -17.54 3.57
C ASP A 280 -4.17 -16.16 3.82
N TYR A 281 -4.51 -15.50 2.73
CA TYR A 281 -5.24 -14.24 2.69
C TYR A 281 -6.61 -14.46 2.05
N ARG A 282 -7.53 -13.54 2.36
CA ARG A 282 -8.82 -13.43 1.69
C ARG A 282 -9.10 -11.97 1.39
N PHE A 283 -9.46 -11.70 0.15
CA PHE A 283 -9.79 -10.36 -0.32
C PHE A 283 -11.16 -10.39 -0.97
N THR A 284 -12.00 -9.42 -0.69
CA THR A 284 -13.26 -9.31 -1.42
C THR A 284 -12.99 -8.95 -2.88
N CYS A 285 -13.84 -9.40 -3.80
CA CYS A 285 -13.81 -9.00 -5.19
C CYS A 285 -13.68 -7.47 -5.35
N GLY A 286 -14.49 -6.70 -4.63
CA GLY A 286 -14.48 -5.25 -4.64
C GLY A 286 -13.14 -4.66 -4.18
N ALA A 287 -12.55 -5.20 -3.12
CA ALA A 287 -11.24 -4.77 -2.64
C ALA A 287 -10.14 -5.00 -3.69
N ILE A 288 -10.19 -6.11 -4.43
CA ILE A 288 -9.25 -6.37 -5.52
C ILE A 288 -9.40 -5.34 -6.65
N VAL A 289 -10.62 -5.01 -7.07
CA VAL A 289 -10.81 -4.02 -8.15
C VAL A 289 -10.33 -2.64 -7.72
N VAL A 290 -10.64 -2.22 -6.49
CA VAL A 290 -10.13 -0.96 -5.92
C VAL A 290 -8.61 -0.99 -5.87
N HIS A 291 -8.01 -2.07 -5.35
CA HIS A 291 -6.56 -2.23 -5.28
C HIS A 291 -5.90 -2.06 -6.65
N VAL A 292 -6.40 -2.73 -7.70
CA VAL A 292 -5.83 -2.63 -9.06
C VAL A 292 -5.83 -1.18 -9.55
N THR A 293 -6.93 -0.44 -9.35
CA THR A 293 -7.07 0.94 -9.84
C THR A 293 -6.25 1.94 -9.03
N THR A 294 -6.22 1.83 -7.70
CA THR A 294 -5.43 2.73 -6.83
C THR A 294 -3.94 2.42 -6.89
N HIS A 295 -3.55 1.15 -7.01
CA HIS A 295 -2.16 0.74 -7.25
C HIS A 295 -1.64 1.28 -8.58
N GLY A 296 -2.48 1.23 -9.63
CA GLY A 296 -2.19 1.88 -10.90
C GLY A 296 -1.93 3.38 -10.73
N MET A 297 -2.83 4.09 -10.05
CA MET A 297 -2.68 5.53 -9.79
C MET A 297 -1.38 5.86 -9.03
N HIS A 298 -1.05 5.09 -7.99
CA HIS A 298 0.18 5.25 -7.22
C HIS A 298 1.43 5.18 -8.13
N HIS A 299 1.52 4.18 -9.00
CA HIS A 299 2.66 4.03 -9.90
C HIS A 299 2.66 5.03 -11.05
N ARG A 300 1.49 5.49 -11.53
CA ARG A 300 1.42 6.58 -12.52
C ARG A 300 2.05 7.86 -12.00
N ALA A 301 1.85 8.19 -10.71
CA ALA A 301 2.51 9.34 -10.09
C ALA A 301 4.05 9.19 -10.08
N GLN A 302 4.56 7.99 -9.85
CA GLN A 302 6.00 7.70 -9.94
C GLN A 302 6.52 7.86 -11.37
N CYS A 303 5.80 7.39 -12.37
CA CYS A 303 6.14 7.58 -13.78
C CYS A 303 6.19 9.08 -14.16
N LEU A 304 5.19 9.87 -13.75
CA LEU A 304 5.20 11.32 -13.95
C LEU A 304 6.43 11.96 -13.30
N ASN A 305 6.79 11.53 -12.08
CA ASN A 305 8.02 11.99 -11.43
C ASN A 305 9.28 11.64 -12.23
N MET A 306 9.41 10.39 -12.69
CA MET A 306 10.54 9.95 -13.53
C MET A 306 10.63 10.76 -14.83
N LEU A 307 9.49 10.97 -15.51
CA LEU A 307 9.42 11.77 -16.74
C LEU A 307 9.84 13.22 -16.51
N ARG A 308 9.53 13.82 -15.35
CA ARG A 308 10.05 15.15 -14.99
C ARG A 308 11.58 15.15 -14.86
N HIS A 309 12.14 14.11 -14.23
CA HIS A 309 13.58 14.00 -13.97
C HIS A 309 14.41 13.66 -15.22
N LEU A 310 13.80 13.15 -16.29
CA LEU A 310 14.48 13.06 -17.59
C LEU A 310 14.83 14.45 -18.17
N ASN A 311 14.16 15.51 -17.71
CA ASN A 311 14.42 16.90 -18.08
C ASN A 311 14.48 17.12 -19.62
N LEU A 312 13.54 16.51 -20.34
CA LEU A 312 13.45 16.58 -21.79
C LEU A 312 12.62 17.80 -22.19
N PRO A 313 13.21 18.78 -22.89
CA PRO A 313 12.49 19.96 -23.33
C PRO A 313 11.25 19.57 -24.13
N THR A 314 10.13 20.27 -23.91
CA THR A 314 8.83 20.05 -24.58
C THR A 314 8.08 18.77 -24.20
N LEU A 315 8.71 17.83 -23.48
CA LEU A 315 8.08 16.61 -22.97
C LEU A 315 7.90 16.71 -21.46
N SER A 316 8.99 16.88 -20.71
CA SER A 316 8.98 16.94 -19.24
C SER A 316 8.27 18.21 -18.72
N ASP A 317 8.27 19.29 -19.51
CA ASP A 317 7.64 20.58 -19.15
C ASP A 317 6.12 20.62 -19.40
N ARG A 318 5.57 19.57 -20.05
CA ARG A 318 4.17 19.53 -20.51
C ARG A 318 3.48 18.22 -20.15
N LEU A 319 3.83 17.65 -19.01
CA LEU A 319 3.20 16.42 -18.53
C LEU A 319 1.74 16.71 -18.12
N PRO A 320 0.80 15.81 -18.46
CA PRO A 320 -0.60 16.00 -18.15
C PRO A 320 -0.89 15.84 -16.66
N GLU A 321 -2.02 16.40 -16.23
CA GLU A 321 -2.67 15.98 -15.00
C GLU A 321 -3.43 14.66 -15.29
N ILE A 322 -3.20 13.63 -14.47
CA ILE A 322 -3.80 12.30 -14.65
C ILE A 322 -4.71 11.99 -13.46
N ASP A 323 -5.64 12.89 -13.16
CA ASP A 323 -6.68 12.67 -12.17
C ASP A 323 -8.03 12.31 -12.84
N VAL A 324 -8.98 11.87 -12.00
CA VAL A 324 -10.28 11.38 -12.46
C VAL A 324 -11.19 12.50 -12.97
N LEU A 325 -11.05 13.73 -12.47
CA LEU A 325 -11.86 14.87 -12.88
C LEU A 325 -11.44 15.35 -14.27
N GLU A 326 -10.13 15.45 -14.51
CA GLU A 326 -9.59 15.80 -15.83
C GLU A 326 -9.99 14.74 -16.87
N TRP A 327 -9.84 13.46 -16.55
CA TRP A 327 -10.31 12.38 -17.40
C TRP A 327 -11.80 12.50 -17.74
N GLN A 328 -12.65 12.76 -16.74
CA GLN A 328 -14.09 12.90 -16.94
C GLN A 328 -14.43 14.13 -17.79
N HIS A 329 -13.70 15.24 -17.61
CA HIS A 329 -13.83 16.45 -18.41
C HIS A 329 -13.54 16.18 -19.90
N ILE A 330 -12.37 15.61 -20.20
CA ILE A 330 -11.93 15.28 -21.57
C ILE A 330 -12.86 14.26 -22.23
N SER A 331 -13.25 13.21 -21.48
CA SER A 331 -14.09 12.12 -22.00
C SER A 331 -15.49 12.58 -22.39
N ARG A 332 -16.00 13.66 -21.78
CA ARG A 332 -17.30 14.26 -22.11
C ARG A 332 -17.24 15.22 -23.31
N GLN A 333 -16.08 15.78 -23.61
CA GLN A 333 -15.89 16.74 -24.71
C GLN A 333 -15.54 16.08 -26.04
N SER A 334 -15.03 14.85 -26.02
CA SER A 334 -14.65 14.12 -27.23
C SER A 334 -15.89 13.59 -27.98
N PRO A 335 -16.05 13.85 -29.29
CA PRO A 335 -17.17 13.29 -30.07
C PRO A 335 -17.10 11.75 -30.06
N PRO A 336 -18.25 11.05 -30.14
CA PRO A 336 -18.25 9.59 -30.21
C PRO A 336 -17.38 9.12 -31.37
N ALA A 337 -16.53 8.13 -31.13
CA ALA A 337 -15.86 7.41 -32.20
C ALA A 337 -16.93 6.92 -33.19
N ALA A 338 -16.78 7.25 -34.47
CA ALA A 338 -17.69 6.82 -35.51
C ALA A 338 -17.70 5.28 -35.54
N GLY A 339 -18.79 4.64 -35.10
CA GLY A 339 -18.94 3.19 -35.19
C GLY A 339 -19.76 2.48 -34.12
N SER A 340 -20.24 3.15 -33.08
CA SER A 340 -21.07 2.49 -32.04
C SER A 340 -22.51 3.01 -32.09
N THR A 341 -23.33 2.44 -32.96
CA THR A 341 -24.80 2.54 -32.88
C THR A 341 -25.34 1.64 -31.76
N PRO A 342 -26.49 2.01 -31.15
CA PRO A 342 -26.95 1.49 -29.86
C PRO A 342 -27.31 0.00 -29.85
#